data_AF-A0A9D6GG26-F1
#
_entry.id   AF-A0A9D6GG26-F1
#
_cell.length_a   1.000
_cell.length_b   1.000
_cell.length_c   1.000
_cell.angle_alpha   90.00
_cell.angle_beta   90.00
_cell.angle_gamma   90.00
#
_symmetry.space_group_name_H-M   'P 1'
#
loop_
_entity.id
_entity.type
_entity.pdbx_description
1 polymer ?
#
loop_
_entity_poly.entity_id
_entity_poly.type
_entity_poly.pdbx_seq_one_letter_code
_entity_poly.pdbx_strand_id
1 'polypeptide(L)'
;MTGFDRRTQEAMNQSRQEHSTHLELLEGRQKQQRELAAKAIEGEHEKTRRLEKQRKYDNSVGKIISTASLKSETSSLSRRQIQEAATDIATDDRSTQMDKNIAGIYQTLPGYLQAETLLRKSYLPDDQYEKLRLNRVLFNESLKNIIDTEPKTTTEELHRYTTDAALTYGYKGSELDFISEATDTTIQGMRHELALESVLYRIGYEVEDTTPQDDLHGIDYRIERGDGTKISIDVKASEAAAERSMQKSEEWHRENGTTRPATELVLASGFTKYDFEATNPWRPTEQAIQRVMPLIEAQIEAVPSYLDESAIV
;
A
#
# COMPACT_ATOMS: atom_id res chain seq x y z
N MET A 1 -56.57 27.00 54.87
CA MET A 1 -55.34 27.70 54.40
C MET A 1 -54.31 26.67 53.93
N THR A 2 -54.52 25.99 52.81
CA THR A 2 -53.60 24.93 52.32
C THR A 2 -53.30 24.99 50.82
N GLY A 3 -53.85 25.98 50.09
CA GLY A 3 -53.67 26.12 48.64
C GLY A 3 -52.53 27.04 48.20
N PHE A 4 -51.96 27.84 49.12
CA PHE A 4 -50.94 28.83 48.78
C PHE A 4 -49.52 28.21 48.71
N ASP A 5 -49.25 27.21 49.55
CA ASP A 5 -47.94 26.55 49.66
C ASP A 5 -47.63 25.61 48.47
N ARG A 6 -48.65 24.89 48.00
CA ARG A 6 -48.52 23.94 46.88
C ARG A 6 -48.20 24.61 45.55
N ARG A 7 -48.82 25.76 45.26
CA ARG A 7 -48.56 26.52 44.01
C ARG A 7 -47.14 27.09 43.98
N THR A 8 -46.64 27.55 45.13
CA THR A 8 -45.27 28.03 45.25
C THR A 8 -44.27 26.89 45.07
N GLN A 9 -44.54 25.72 45.65
CA GLN A 9 -43.67 24.54 45.48
C GLN A 9 -43.68 23.99 44.05
N GLU A 10 -44.84 23.98 43.39
CA GLU A 10 -44.96 23.61 41.96
C GLU A 10 -44.20 24.60 41.07
N ALA A 11 -44.31 25.91 41.32
CA ALA A 11 -43.57 26.93 40.57
C ALA A 11 -42.04 26.83 40.78
N MET A 12 -41.58 26.53 41.99
CA MET A 12 -40.15 26.31 42.28
C MET A 12 -39.62 25.05 41.60
N ASN A 13 -40.40 23.97 41.57
CA ASN A 13 -40.02 22.74 40.88
C ASN A 13 -39.97 22.94 39.36
N GLN A 14 -40.93 23.66 38.79
CA GLN A 14 -40.93 24.00 37.38
C GLN A 14 -39.71 24.87 37.02
N SER A 15 -39.41 25.90 37.82
CA SER A 15 -38.22 26.74 37.60
C SER A 15 -36.91 25.96 37.70
N ARG A 16 -36.80 25.00 38.64
CA ARG A 16 -35.64 24.10 38.74
C ARG A 16 -35.51 23.18 37.53
N GLN A 17 -36.63 22.64 37.05
CA GLN A 17 -36.65 21.78 35.87
C GLN A 17 -36.24 22.57 34.62
N GLU A 18 -36.79 23.77 34.42
CA GLU A 18 -36.41 24.68 33.33
C GLU A 18 -34.92 25.07 33.41
N HIS A 19 -34.41 25.33 34.61
CA HIS A 19 -32.98 25.63 34.79
C HIS A 19 -32.08 24.42 34.49
N SER A 20 -32.48 23.21 34.92
CA SER A 20 -31.76 21.96 34.61
C SER A 20 -31.72 21.71 33.11
N THR A 21 -32.85 21.83 32.41
CA THR A 21 -32.93 21.67 30.96
C THR A 21 -32.09 22.73 30.22
N HIS A 22 -32.05 23.96 30.73
CA HIS A 22 -31.21 25.01 30.16
C HIS A 22 -29.70 24.70 30.31
N LEU A 23 -29.28 24.18 31.46
CA LEU A 23 -27.90 23.76 31.70
C LEU A 23 -27.49 22.59 30.80
N GLU A 24 -28.32 21.56 30.67
CA GLU A 24 -28.06 20.42 29.76
C GLU A 24 -27.91 20.89 28.30
N LEU A 25 -28.74 21.85 27.88
CA LEU A 25 -28.68 22.41 26.52
C LEU A 25 -27.41 23.26 26.29
N LEU A 26 -26.94 23.97 27.31
CA LEU A 26 -25.67 24.69 27.27
C LEU A 26 -24.47 23.74 27.22
N GLU A 27 -24.48 22.67 28.02
CA GLU A 27 -23.44 21.64 28.01
C GLU A 27 -23.39 20.92 26.66
N GLY A 28 -24.55 20.56 26.09
CA GLY A 28 -24.65 19.98 24.76
C GLY A 28 -24.07 20.90 23.67
N ARG A 29 -24.38 22.19 23.72
CA ARG A 29 -23.80 23.19 22.79
C ARG A 29 -22.29 23.36 22.96
N GLN A 30 -21.80 23.41 24.20
CA GLN A 30 -20.36 23.51 24.47
C GLN A 30 -19.62 22.27 23.97
N LYS A 31 -20.18 21.07 24.18
CA LYS A 31 -19.62 19.82 23.65
C LYS A 31 -19.54 19.86 22.12
N GLN A 32 -20.62 20.24 21.46
CA GLN A 32 -20.64 20.36 20.00
C GLN A 32 -19.63 21.38 19.48
N GLN A 33 -19.48 22.53 20.15
CA GLN A 33 -18.47 23.53 19.79
C GLN A 33 -17.04 23.00 19.95
N ARG A 34 -16.76 22.25 21.03
CA ARG A 34 -15.45 21.61 21.23
C ARG A 34 -15.15 20.58 20.15
N GLU A 35 -16.13 19.77 19.76
CA GLU A 35 -15.98 18.78 18.68
C GLU A 35 -15.72 19.46 17.32
N LEU A 36 -16.42 20.55 17.01
CA LEU A 36 -16.18 21.32 15.79
C LEU A 36 -14.80 21.99 15.78
N ALA A 37 -14.38 22.57 16.91
CA ALA A 37 -13.05 23.16 17.05
C ALA A 37 -11.94 22.10 16.90
N ALA A 38 -12.11 20.91 17.49
CA ALA A 38 -11.17 19.81 17.35
C ALA A 38 -11.03 19.35 15.90
N LYS A 39 -12.14 19.18 15.17
CA LYS A 39 -12.13 18.84 13.74
C LYS A 39 -11.45 19.90 12.88
N ALA A 40 -11.64 21.18 13.19
CA ALA A 40 -11.01 22.27 12.48
C ALA A 40 -9.48 22.26 12.68
N ILE A 41 -9.03 22.10 13.92
CA ILE A 41 -7.61 21.99 14.28
C ILE A 41 -6.97 20.78 13.57
N GLU A 42 -7.63 19.62 13.60
CA GLU A 42 -7.17 18.42 12.91
C GLU A 42 -7.02 18.65 11.39
N GLY A 43 -7.99 19.34 10.77
CA GLY A 43 -7.92 19.73 9.36
C GLY A 43 -6.75 20.65 9.03
N GLU A 44 -6.43 21.61 9.90
CA GLU A 44 -5.27 22.50 9.72
C GLU A 44 -3.93 21.76 9.86
N HIS A 45 -3.82 20.86 10.83
CA HIS A 45 -2.64 20.01 11.00
C HIS A 45 -2.41 19.11 9.79
N GLU A 46 -3.46 18.48 9.27
CA GLU A 46 -3.37 17.62 8.08
C GLU A 46 -2.97 18.42 6.83
N LYS A 47 -3.51 19.62 6.66
CA LYS A 47 -3.10 20.53 5.57
C LYS A 47 -1.62 20.91 5.68
N THR A 48 -1.16 21.24 6.87
CA THR A 48 0.25 21.61 7.13
C THR A 48 1.18 20.45 6.83
N ARG A 49 0.84 19.25 7.31
CA ARG A 49 1.58 18.02 7.04
C ARG A 49 1.71 17.74 5.54
N ARG A 50 0.62 17.89 4.77
CA ARG A 50 0.63 17.73 3.31
C ARG A 50 1.56 18.73 2.62
N LEU A 51 1.53 20.00 3.03
CA LEU A 51 2.41 21.03 2.47
C LEU A 51 3.88 20.75 2.77
N GLU A 52 4.21 20.35 4.00
CA GLU A 52 5.57 19.98 4.37
C GLU A 52 6.07 18.78 3.57
N LYS A 53 5.21 17.78 3.39
CA LYS A 53 5.53 16.60 2.59
C LYS A 53 5.77 16.95 1.12
N GLN A 54 4.90 17.77 0.53
CA GLN A 54 5.10 18.25 -0.84
C GLN A 54 6.42 19.01 -0.98
N ARG A 55 6.76 19.89 -0.01
CA ARG A 55 8.04 20.60 -0.01
C ARG A 55 9.23 19.65 0.08
N LYS A 56 9.15 18.59 0.90
CA LYS A 56 10.21 17.57 0.96
C LYS A 56 10.37 16.88 -0.39
N TYR A 57 9.26 16.48 -1.02
CA TYR A 57 9.26 15.89 -2.35
C TYR A 57 9.90 16.80 -3.40
N ASP A 58 9.47 18.07 -3.47
CA ASP A 58 10.00 19.05 -4.44
C ASP A 58 11.50 19.26 -4.25
N ASN A 59 11.97 19.29 -2.99
CA ASN A 59 13.39 19.39 -2.67
C ASN A 59 14.17 18.14 -3.14
N SER A 60 13.63 16.93 -2.95
CA SER A 60 14.25 15.70 -3.44
C SER A 60 14.38 15.69 -4.97
N VAL A 61 13.31 16.08 -5.68
CA VAL A 61 13.33 16.22 -7.15
C VAL A 61 14.35 17.26 -7.59
N GLY A 62 14.38 18.42 -6.93
CA GLY A 62 15.36 19.48 -7.21
C GLY A 62 16.81 19.01 -7.01
N LYS A 63 17.09 18.16 -6.01
CA LYS A 63 18.42 17.54 -5.83
C LYS A 63 18.79 16.59 -6.96
N ILE A 64 17.85 15.76 -7.42
CA ILE A 64 18.08 14.85 -8.56
C ILE A 64 18.43 15.66 -9.82
N ILE A 65 17.61 16.67 -10.13
CA ILE A 65 17.80 17.51 -11.31
C ILE A 65 19.12 18.27 -11.23
N SER A 66 19.43 18.92 -10.10
CA SER A 66 20.68 19.66 -9.93
C SER A 66 21.91 18.75 -10.01
N THR A 67 21.85 17.56 -9.42
CA THR A 67 22.92 16.55 -9.52
C THR A 67 23.12 16.07 -10.96
N ALA A 68 22.02 15.85 -11.70
CA ALA A 68 22.08 15.51 -13.13
C ALA A 68 22.66 16.65 -13.96
N SER A 69 22.30 17.91 -13.67
CA SER A 69 22.81 19.10 -14.36
C SER A 69 24.30 19.31 -14.16
N LEU A 70 24.85 19.01 -12.98
CA LEU A 70 26.30 19.09 -12.74
C LEU A 70 27.10 18.14 -13.64
N LYS A 71 26.47 17.06 -14.10
CA LYS A 71 27.06 16.09 -15.03
C LYS A 71 26.80 16.43 -16.50
N SER A 72 26.20 17.58 -16.80
CA SER A 72 25.81 17.98 -18.15
C SER A 72 26.66 19.13 -18.68
N GLU A 73 27.23 18.93 -19.87
CA GLU A 73 27.86 20.00 -20.66
C GLU A 73 26.85 20.74 -21.55
N THR A 74 25.59 20.26 -21.62
CA THR A 74 24.52 20.84 -22.44
C THR A 74 23.33 21.29 -21.59
N SER A 75 22.45 22.11 -22.18
CA SER A 75 21.24 22.62 -21.53
C SER A 75 20.13 21.57 -21.37
N SER A 76 20.27 20.37 -21.95
CA SER A 76 19.26 19.30 -21.91
C SER A 76 19.77 18.07 -21.18
N LEU A 77 19.05 17.63 -20.15
CA LEU A 77 19.40 16.43 -19.40
C LEU A 77 19.02 15.18 -20.20
N SER A 78 19.98 14.26 -20.35
CA SER A 78 19.71 12.92 -20.88
C SER A 78 19.06 12.05 -19.80
N ARG A 79 18.29 11.03 -20.23
CA ARG A 79 17.72 10.02 -19.32
C ARG A 79 18.81 9.34 -18.48
N ARG A 80 19.97 9.06 -19.09
CA ARG A 80 21.10 8.45 -18.39
C ARG A 80 21.60 9.31 -17.23
N GLN A 81 21.78 10.61 -17.43
CA GLN A 81 22.24 11.53 -16.38
C GLN A 81 21.25 11.62 -15.22
N ILE A 82 19.94 11.63 -15.52
CA ILE A 82 18.89 11.61 -14.49
C ILE A 82 18.97 10.32 -13.67
N GLN A 83 19.11 9.17 -14.33
CA GLN A 83 19.19 7.87 -13.66
C GLN A 83 20.47 7.72 -12.81
N GLU A 84 21.61 8.19 -13.32
CA GLU A 84 22.88 8.20 -12.57
C GLU A 84 22.78 9.13 -11.35
N ALA A 85 22.19 10.32 -11.50
CA ALA A 85 21.98 11.23 -10.37
C ALA A 85 21.05 10.63 -9.29
N ALA A 86 19.99 9.95 -9.71
CA ALA A 86 19.12 9.21 -8.80
C ALA A 86 19.88 8.09 -8.08
N THR A 87 20.73 7.34 -8.78
CA THR A 87 21.57 6.29 -8.18
C THR A 87 22.53 6.86 -7.13
N ASP A 88 23.18 7.98 -7.44
CA ASP A 88 24.08 8.65 -6.48
C ASP A 88 23.32 9.09 -5.22
N ILE A 89 22.14 9.68 -5.37
CA ILE A 89 21.33 10.15 -4.22
C ILE A 89 20.81 8.97 -3.39
N ALA A 90 20.38 7.89 -4.03
CA ALA A 90 19.88 6.69 -3.35
C ALA A 90 20.96 6.01 -2.50
N THR A 91 22.22 6.10 -2.92
CA THR A 91 23.38 5.47 -2.25
C THR A 91 24.16 6.42 -1.33
N ASP A 92 23.91 7.73 -1.37
CA ASP A 92 24.57 8.71 -0.49
C ASP A 92 24.01 8.64 0.94
N ASP A 93 24.86 8.34 1.92
CA ASP A 93 24.51 8.29 3.35
C ASP A 93 24.06 9.64 3.91
N ARG A 94 24.38 10.76 3.24
CA ARG A 94 23.96 12.11 3.65
C ARG A 94 22.57 12.46 3.14
N SER A 95 22.02 11.70 2.19
CA SER A 95 20.66 11.86 1.69
C SER A 95 19.65 11.53 2.78
N THR A 96 18.60 12.34 2.89
CA THR A 96 17.47 12.01 3.78
C THR A 96 16.74 10.77 3.24
N GLN A 97 15.97 10.08 4.09
CA GLN A 97 15.18 8.94 3.63
C GLN A 97 14.20 9.31 2.51
N MET A 98 13.61 10.51 2.56
CA MET A 98 12.76 11.00 1.48
C MET A 98 13.56 11.23 0.18
N ASP A 99 14.79 11.72 0.26
CA ASP A 99 15.65 11.85 -0.93
C ASP A 99 15.90 10.48 -1.55
N LYS A 100 16.28 9.48 -0.74
CA LYS A 100 16.54 8.10 -1.18
C LYS A 100 15.30 7.45 -1.78
N ASN A 101 14.15 7.62 -1.14
CA ASN A 101 12.88 7.06 -1.61
C ASN A 101 12.45 7.64 -2.98
N ILE A 102 12.50 8.96 -3.14
CA ILE A 102 12.18 9.60 -4.43
C ILE A 102 13.21 9.25 -5.50
N ALA A 103 14.49 9.20 -5.13
CA ALA A 103 15.54 8.73 -6.03
C ALA A 103 15.34 7.27 -6.47
N GLY A 104 14.81 6.40 -5.60
CA GLY A 104 14.46 5.02 -5.92
C GLY A 104 13.45 4.91 -7.07
N ILE A 105 12.40 5.74 -7.08
CA ILE A 105 11.45 5.82 -8.21
C ILE A 105 12.19 6.18 -9.50
N TYR A 106 12.99 7.25 -9.46
CA TYR A 106 13.72 7.70 -10.63
C TYR A 106 14.69 6.63 -11.14
N GLN A 107 15.43 5.98 -10.24
CA GLN A 107 16.41 4.95 -10.58
C GLN A 107 15.77 3.74 -11.28
N THR A 108 14.61 3.29 -10.80
CA THR A 108 14.00 2.01 -11.18
C THR A 108 12.97 2.14 -12.31
N LEU A 109 12.32 3.29 -12.46
CA LEU A 109 11.25 3.52 -13.44
C LEU A 109 11.64 3.13 -14.89
N PRO A 110 12.79 3.53 -15.45
CA PRO A 110 13.14 3.14 -16.83
C PRO A 110 13.22 1.62 -17.03
N GLY A 111 13.79 0.90 -16.06
CA GLY A 111 13.90 -0.56 -16.09
C GLY A 111 12.54 -1.25 -15.94
N TYR A 112 11.69 -0.70 -15.08
CA TYR A 112 10.31 -1.17 -14.91
C TYR A 112 9.49 -1.07 -16.20
N LEU A 113 9.56 0.06 -16.90
CA LEU A 113 8.82 0.24 -18.16
C LEU A 113 9.31 -0.68 -19.27
N GLN A 114 10.62 -0.93 -19.30
CA GLN A 114 11.19 -1.94 -20.19
C GLN A 114 10.62 -3.33 -19.87
N ALA A 115 10.54 -3.69 -18.58
CA ALA A 115 9.97 -4.97 -18.13
C ALA A 115 8.49 -5.12 -18.51
N GLU A 116 7.66 -4.14 -18.17
CA GLU A 116 6.22 -4.17 -18.49
C GLU A 116 5.96 -4.22 -20.00
N THR A 117 6.84 -3.62 -20.82
CA THR A 117 6.70 -3.67 -22.29
C THR A 117 7.08 -5.04 -22.85
N LEU A 118 8.19 -5.63 -22.39
CA LEU A 118 8.76 -6.84 -22.97
C LEU A 118 8.09 -8.12 -22.46
N LEU A 119 7.76 -8.19 -21.17
CA LEU A 119 7.09 -9.35 -20.57
C LEU A 119 5.69 -9.60 -21.19
N ARG A 120 5.06 -8.56 -21.77
CA ARG A 120 3.75 -8.69 -22.45
C ARG A 120 3.83 -9.21 -23.88
N LYS A 121 5.01 -9.21 -24.52
CA LYS A 121 5.11 -9.28 -26.00
C LYS A 121 5.94 -10.45 -26.53
N SER A 122 6.68 -11.19 -25.71
CA SER A 122 7.68 -12.13 -26.24
C SER A 122 7.93 -13.33 -25.33
N TYR A 123 8.24 -14.47 -25.96
CA TYR A 123 9.00 -15.53 -25.31
C TYR A 123 10.43 -15.01 -25.14
N LEU A 124 10.89 -14.94 -23.90
CA LEU A 124 12.19 -14.39 -23.54
C LEU A 124 13.08 -15.52 -23.03
N PRO A 125 14.40 -15.49 -23.32
CA PRO A 125 15.35 -16.35 -22.62
C PRO A 125 15.27 -16.14 -21.10
N ASP A 126 15.52 -17.20 -20.32
CA ASP A 126 15.35 -17.20 -18.86
C ASP A 126 16.13 -16.07 -18.17
N ASP A 127 17.37 -15.81 -18.59
CA ASP A 127 18.23 -14.75 -18.03
C ASP A 127 17.64 -13.34 -18.26
N GLN A 128 17.06 -13.11 -19.43
CA GLN A 128 16.38 -11.85 -19.74
C GLN A 128 15.06 -11.75 -19.00
N TYR A 129 14.32 -12.85 -18.87
CA TYR A 129 13.08 -12.91 -18.13
C TYR A 129 13.30 -12.56 -16.65
N GLU A 130 14.29 -13.19 -16.00
CA GLU A 130 14.67 -12.92 -14.61
C GLU A 130 15.09 -11.46 -14.41
N LYS A 131 15.93 -10.91 -15.30
CA LYS A 131 16.36 -9.51 -15.23
C LYS A 131 15.18 -8.54 -15.32
N LEU A 132 14.21 -8.82 -16.20
CA LEU A 132 13.01 -7.98 -16.32
C LEU A 132 12.08 -8.14 -15.12
N ARG A 133 11.97 -9.34 -14.53
CA ARG A 133 11.27 -9.52 -13.25
C ARG A 133 11.92 -8.75 -12.12
N LEU A 134 13.25 -8.76 -12.03
CA LEU A 134 14.00 -8.00 -11.03
C LEU A 134 13.70 -6.49 -11.14
N ASN A 135 13.61 -5.95 -12.36
CA ASN A 135 13.22 -4.55 -12.53
C ASN A 135 11.81 -4.24 -11.99
N ARG A 136 10.87 -5.19 -12.06
CA ARG A 136 9.53 -5.03 -11.44
C ARG A 136 9.62 -5.04 -9.92
N VAL A 137 10.37 -5.99 -9.36
CA VAL A 137 10.60 -6.10 -7.92
C VAL A 137 11.22 -4.80 -7.37
N LEU A 138 12.29 -4.31 -7.98
CA LEU A 138 12.97 -3.09 -7.53
C LEU A 138 12.09 -1.84 -7.59
N PHE A 139 11.26 -1.71 -8.63
CA PHE A 139 10.31 -0.59 -8.72
C PHE A 139 9.22 -0.72 -7.65
N ASN A 140 8.69 -1.92 -7.44
CA ASN A 140 7.70 -2.17 -6.41
C ASN A 140 8.26 -1.84 -5.01
N GLU A 141 9.46 -2.32 -4.71
CA GLU A 141 10.18 -2.03 -3.47
C GLU A 141 10.38 -0.52 -3.28
N SER A 142 10.69 0.23 -4.34
CA SER A 142 10.84 1.69 -4.26
C SER A 142 9.56 2.41 -3.82
N LEU A 143 8.38 1.94 -4.26
CA LEU A 143 7.10 2.49 -3.83
C LEU A 143 6.75 2.02 -2.41
N LYS A 144 7.01 0.75 -2.08
CA LYS A 144 6.80 0.21 -0.73
C LYS A 144 7.62 0.96 0.31
N ASN A 145 8.89 1.26 0.02
CA ASN A 145 9.76 2.07 0.89
C ASN A 145 9.17 3.47 1.19
N ILE A 146 8.46 4.08 0.25
CA ILE A 146 7.74 5.35 0.49
C ILE A 146 6.57 5.14 1.45
N ILE A 147 5.80 4.07 1.25
CA ILE A 147 4.67 3.73 2.13
C ILE A 147 5.18 3.45 3.55
N ASP A 148 6.25 2.67 3.70
CA ASP A 148 6.81 2.31 5.00
C ASP A 148 7.40 3.52 5.74
N THR A 149 8.07 4.42 5.02
CA THR A 149 8.63 5.65 5.61
C THR A 149 7.55 6.69 5.92
N GLU A 150 6.52 6.79 5.07
CA GLU A 150 5.44 7.76 5.18
C GLU A 150 4.08 7.05 4.98
N PRO A 151 3.55 6.33 5.99
CA PRO A 151 2.35 5.48 5.86
C PRO A 151 1.06 6.20 5.50
N LYS A 152 1.07 7.53 5.55
CA LYS A 152 -0.04 8.40 5.12
C LYS A 152 0.15 8.90 3.69
N THR A 153 1.04 8.31 2.91
CA THR A 153 1.17 8.58 1.48
C THR A 153 -0.07 8.11 0.76
N THR A 154 -0.69 8.96 -0.04
CA THR A 154 -1.89 8.53 -0.78
C THR A 154 -1.52 7.86 -2.09
N THR A 155 -2.47 7.09 -2.64
CA THR A 155 -2.34 6.49 -3.97
C THR A 155 -2.14 7.55 -5.04
N GLU A 156 -2.80 8.71 -4.92
CA GLU A 156 -2.65 9.85 -5.81
C GLU A 156 -1.26 10.50 -5.71
N GLU A 157 -0.66 10.49 -4.52
CA GLU A 157 0.71 10.99 -4.34
C GLU A 157 1.73 10.06 -5.02
N LEU A 158 1.62 8.74 -4.87
CA LEU A 158 2.50 7.81 -5.58
C LEU A 158 2.33 7.93 -7.11
N HIS A 159 1.09 8.03 -7.59
CA HIS A 159 0.79 8.29 -9.00
C HIS A 159 1.46 9.57 -9.50
N ARG A 160 1.36 10.65 -8.72
CA ARG A 160 2.03 11.92 -9.04
C ARG A 160 3.54 11.72 -9.08
N TYR A 161 4.14 11.08 -8.08
CA TYR A 161 5.60 10.90 -8.00
C TYR A 161 6.15 10.13 -9.20
N THR A 162 5.47 9.05 -9.61
CA THR A 162 5.85 8.29 -10.80
C THR A 162 5.64 9.07 -12.09
N THR A 163 4.54 9.83 -12.19
CA THR A 163 4.24 10.66 -13.37
C THR A 163 5.26 11.79 -13.52
N ASP A 164 5.62 12.47 -12.44
CA ASP A 164 6.63 13.53 -12.44
C ASP A 164 8.01 12.98 -12.79
N ALA A 165 8.36 11.78 -12.31
CA ALA A 165 9.58 11.09 -12.73
C ALA A 165 9.55 10.77 -14.23
N ALA A 166 8.43 10.26 -14.74
CA ALA A 166 8.27 9.96 -16.15
C ALA A 166 8.41 11.21 -17.04
N LEU A 167 7.79 12.32 -16.64
CA LEU A 167 7.90 13.61 -17.31
C LEU A 167 9.34 14.13 -17.31
N THR A 168 10.06 13.95 -16.19
CA THR A 168 11.48 14.34 -16.09
C THR A 168 12.36 13.53 -17.04
N TYR A 169 12.05 12.24 -17.24
CA TYR A 169 12.66 11.42 -18.28
C TYR A 169 12.21 11.75 -19.71
N GLY A 170 11.24 12.66 -19.89
CA GLY A 170 10.72 13.08 -21.18
C GLY A 170 9.78 12.07 -21.84
N TYR A 171 9.17 11.15 -21.08
CA TYR A 171 8.08 10.32 -21.58
C TYR A 171 6.83 11.17 -21.85
N LYS A 172 6.06 10.84 -22.89
CA LYS A 172 4.90 11.64 -23.32
C LYS A 172 3.82 10.82 -24.04
N GLY A 173 2.60 11.35 -24.10
CA GLY A 173 1.48 10.74 -24.82
C GLY A 173 1.18 9.33 -24.31
N SER A 174 1.07 8.36 -25.23
CA SER A 174 0.76 6.96 -24.88
C SER A 174 1.76 6.29 -23.94
N GLU A 175 3.01 6.77 -23.88
CA GLU A 175 3.98 6.28 -22.90
C GLU A 175 3.56 6.65 -21.47
N LEU A 176 3.02 7.87 -21.25
CA LEU A 176 2.52 8.29 -19.94
C LEU A 176 1.25 7.55 -19.56
N ASP A 177 0.34 7.32 -20.51
CA ASP A 177 -0.88 6.55 -20.25
C ASP A 177 -0.53 5.13 -19.78
N PHE A 178 0.42 4.49 -20.46
CA PHE A 178 0.93 3.18 -20.08
C PHE A 178 1.60 3.19 -18.70
N ILE A 179 2.44 4.19 -18.41
CA ILE A 179 3.08 4.36 -17.09
C ILE A 179 2.03 4.50 -16.00
N SER A 180 0.99 5.31 -16.24
CA SER A 180 -0.09 5.52 -15.28
C SER A 180 -0.86 4.22 -15.01
N GLU A 181 -1.23 3.46 -16.04
CA GLU A 181 -1.93 2.18 -15.89
C GLU A 181 -1.07 1.14 -15.15
N ALA A 182 0.20 1.04 -15.51
CA ALA A 182 1.14 0.12 -14.87
C ALA A 182 1.37 0.48 -13.38
N THR A 183 1.49 1.78 -13.09
CA THR A 183 1.60 2.30 -11.72
C THR A 183 0.34 2.01 -10.92
N ASP A 184 -0.86 2.20 -11.51
CA ASP A 184 -2.11 1.90 -10.82
C ASP A 184 -2.19 0.41 -10.46
N THR A 185 -1.90 -0.46 -11.42
CA THR A 185 -1.88 -1.92 -11.21
C THR A 185 -0.94 -2.30 -10.05
N THR A 186 0.24 -1.69 -10.00
CA THR A 186 1.23 -1.93 -8.94
C THR A 186 0.74 -1.46 -7.58
N ILE A 187 0.21 -0.24 -7.50
CA ILE A 187 -0.35 0.34 -6.28
C ILE A 187 -1.53 -0.49 -5.77
N GLN A 188 -2.40 -0.98 -6.67
CA GLN A 188 -3.48 -1.87 -6.29
C GLN A 188 -2.94 -3.17 -5.68
N GLY A 189 -1.96 -3.81 -6.31
CA GLY A 189 -1.29 -5.01 -5.78
C GLY A 189 -0.81 -4.81 -4.35
N MET A 190 0.04 -3.79 -4.13
CA MET A 190 0.59 -3.46 -2.80
C MET A 190 -0.50 -3.21 -1.75
N ARG A 191 -1.59 -2.55 -2.15
CA ARG A 191 -2.70 -2.28 -1.24
C ARG A 191 -3.38 -3.58 -0.77
N HIS A 192 -3.52 -4.56 -1.66
CA HIS A 192 -4.07 -5.87 -1.31
C HIS A 192 -3.08 -6.70 -0.49
N GLU A 193 -1.77 -6.61 -0.77
CA GLU A 193 -0.71 -7.20 0.04
C GLU A 193 -0.74 -6.67 1.48
N LEU A 194 -0.71 -5.34 1.69
CA LEU A 194 -0.74 -4.73 3.03
C LEU A 194 -2.06 -4.99 3.78
N ALA A 195 -3.16 -5.12 3.04
CA ALA A 195 -4.45 -5.49 3.63
C ALA A 195 -4.44 -6.94 4.13
N LEU A 196 -3.84 -7.86 3.38
CA LEU A 196 -3.69 -9.25 3.81
C LEU A 196 -2.78 -9.36 5.03
N GLU A 197 -1.65 -8.66 5.07
CA GLU A 197 -0.77 -8.61 6.24
C GLU A 197 -1.54 -8.20 7.50
N SER A 198 -2.41 -7.18 7.38
CA SER A 198 -3.26 -6.73 8.49
C SER A 198 -4.22 -7.82 8.97
N VAL A 199 -4.71 -8.67 8.08
CA VAL A 199 -5.56 -9.83 8.41
C VAL A 199 -4.74 -10.95 9.06
N LEU A 200 -3.58 -11.30 8.50
CA LEU A 200 -2.68 -12.33 9.04
C LEU A 200 -2.28 -12.02 10.49
N TYR A 201 -1.90 -10.77 10.75
CA TYR A 201 -1.59 -10.31 12.10
C TYR A 201 -2.79 -10.43 13.06
N ARG A 202 -4.01 -10.18 12.59
CA ARG A 202 -5.24 -10.31 13.41
C ARG A 202 -5.61 -11.76 13.71
N ILE A 203 -5.33 -12.69 12.78
CA ILE A 203 -5.50 -14.13 12.99
C ILE A 203 -4.44 -14.66 13.97
N GLY A 204 -3.28 -14.00 14.05
CA GLY A 204 -2.19 -14.37 14.94
C GLY A 204 -1.02 -15.05 14.23
N TYR A 205 -0.93 -14.92 12.91
CA TYR A 205 0.24 -15.36 12.14
C TYR A 205 1.34 -14.31 12.18
N GLU A 206 2.56 -14.76 12.46
CA GLU A 206 3.77 -13.97 12.22
C GLU A 206 4.20 -14.16 10.76
N VAL A 207 4.42 -13.04 10.07
CA VAL A 207 4.90 -13.03 8.68
C VAL A 207 6.43 -13.15 8.72
N GLU A 208 6.96 -14.16 8.04
CA GLU A 208 8.41 -14.30 7.82
C GLU A 208 8.87 -13.31 6.73
N ASP A 209 10.10 -12.81 6.87
CA ASP A 209 10.72 -11.96 5.85
C ASP A 209 10.82 -12.71 4.51
N THR A 210 10.35 -12.09 3.43
CA THR A 210 10.57 -12.60 2.08
C THR A 210 11.97 -12.25 1.60
N THR A 211 12.56 -13.15 0.82
CA THR A 211 13.84 -12.92 0.14
C THR A 211 13.60 -12.31 -1.25
N PRO A 212 14.59 -11.65 -1.88
CA PRO A 212 14.46 -11.20 -3.26
C PRO A 212 14.12 -12.33 -4.26
N GLN A 213 14.54 -13.56 -3.96
CA GLN A 213 14.15 -14.75 -4.72
C GLN A 213 12.66 -15.06 -4.57
N ASP A 214 12.08 -14.85 -3.40
CA ASP A 214 10.65 -15.06 -3.16
C ASP A 214 9.80 -14.07 -3.96
N ASP A 215 10.20 -12.79 -4.00
CA ASP A 215 9.55 -11.78 -4.84
C ASP A 215 9.67 -12.13 -6.34
N LEU A 216 10.82 -12.70 -6.74
CA LEU A 216 11.03 -13.25 -8.08
C LEU A 216 10.21 -14.53 -8.35
N HIS A 217 9.73 -15.23 -7.34
CA HIS A 217 8.78 -16.34 -7.50
C HIS A 217 7.32 -15.88 -7.35
N GLY A 218 7.09 -14.62 -6.95
CA GLY A 218 5.75 -14.06 -6.75
C GLY A 218 5.13 -14.47 -5.42
N ILE A 219 5.96 -14.76 -4.42
CA ILE A 219 5.53 -15.02 -3.05
C ILE A 219 5.48 -13.67 -2.33
N ASP A 220 4.29 -13.27 -1.90
CA ASP A 220 4.10 -11.99 -1.20
C ASP A 220 4.36 -12.15 0.31
N TYR A 221 3.98 -13.30 0.89
CA TYR A 221 4.18 -13.59 2.32
C TYR A 221 4.52 -15.05 2.58
N ARG A 222 5.24 -15.29 3.69
CA ARG A 222 5.38 -16.62 4.28
C ARG A 222 4.87 -16.60 5.71
N ILE A 223 4.15 -17.65 6.09
CA ILE A 223 3.68 -17.86 7.45
C ILE A 223 3.98 -19.30 7.90
N GLU A 224 4.11 -19.50 9.19
CA GLU A 224 4.16 -20.82 9.81
C GLU A 224 2.85 -21.09 10.55
N ARG A 225 2.14 -22.16 10.18
CA ARG A 225 0.96 -22.62 10.91
C ARG A 225 1.38 -23.30 12.21
N GLY A 226 0.49 -23.31 13.21
CA GLY A 226 0.77 -23.91 14.53
C GLY A 226 1.19 -25.39 14.54
N ASP A 227 1.04 -26.10 13.42
CA ASP A 227 1.55 -27.47 13.22
C ASP A 227 2.96 -27.52 12.60
N GLY A 228 3.62 -26.37 12.40
CA GLY A 228 4.94 -26.23 11.77
C GLY A 228 4.90 -26.16 10.24
N THR A 229 3.72 -26.17 9.62
CA THR A 229 3.62 -26.09 8.15
C THR A 229 3.93 -24.67 7.68
N LYS A 230 4.98 -24.52 6.86
CA LYS A 230 5.33 -23.25 6.21
C LYS A 230 4.53 -23.07 4.93
N ILE A 231 3.77 -21.99 4.85
CA ILE A 231 2.86 -21.68 3.75
C ILE A 231 3.38 -20.44 3.03
N SER A 232 3.56 -20.54 1.71
CA SER A 232 3.91 -19.40 0.85
C SER A 232 2.64 -18.86 0.20
N ILE A 233 2.39 -17.56 0.33
CA ILE A 233 1.14 -16.92 -0.07
C ILE A 233 1.39 -15.93 -1.22
N ASP A 234 0.62 -16.07 -2.30
CA ASP A 234 0.49 -15.10 -3.40
C ASP A 234 -0.92 -14.50 -3.35
N VAL A 235 -1.03 -13.20 -3.09
CA VAL A 235 -2.30 -12.49 -2.96
C VAL A 235 -2.66 -11.71 -4.20
N LYS A 236 -3.87 -11.94 -4.69
CA LYS A 236 -4.44 -11.21 -5.82
C LYS A 236 -5.61 -10.33 -5.39
N ALA A 237 -5.80 -9.26 -6.16
CA ALA A 237 -6.91 -8.31 -5.96
C ALA A 237 -8.30 -8.95 -6.17
N SER A 238 -8.41 -10.03 -6.94
CA SER A 238 -9.68 -10.70 -7.25
C SER A 238 -9.54 -12.20 -7.47
N GLU A 239 -10.65 -12.93 -7.32
CA GLU A 239 -10.73 -14.38 -7.57
C GLU A 239 -10.28 -14.74 -8.97
N ALA A 240 -10.78 -14.04 -9.99
CA ALA A 240 -10.36 -14.26 -11.37
C ALA A 240 -8.86 -14.02 -11.59
N ALA A 241 -8.22 -13.14 -10.81
CA ALA A 241 -6.76 -12.97 -10.87
C ALA A 241 -6.03 -14.11 -10.15
N ALA A 242 -6.54 -14.57 -9.00
CA ALA A 242 -6.01 -15.73 -8.29
C ALA A 242 -6.09 -17.01 -9.13
N GLU A 243 -7.25 -17.31 -9.72
CA GLU A 243 -7.46 -18.46 -10.61
C GLU A 243 -6.49 -18.44 -11.81
N ARG A 244 -6.30 -17.27 -12.44
CA ARG A 244 -5.35 -17.12 -13.54
C ARG A 244 -3.90 -17.29 -13.09
N SER A 245 -3.54 -16.85 -11.88
CA SER A 245 -2.20 -17.08 -11.32
C SER A 245 -1.99 -18.58 -11.09
N MET A 246 -2.99 -19.25 -10.52
CA MET A 246 -2.97 -20.70 -10.27
C MET A 246 -2.80 -21.50 -11.55
N GLN A 247 -3.63 -21.24 -12.58
CA GLN A 247 -3.55 -21.92 -13.87
C GLN A 247 -2.17 -21.75 -14.52
N LYS A 248 -1.58 -20.55 -14.45
CA LYS A 248 -0.23 -20.30 -14.97
C LYS A 248 0.85 -21.06 -14.22
N SER A 249 0.74 -21.12 -12.88
CA SER A 249 1.66 -21.89 -12.06
C SER A 249 1.57 -23.39 -12.38
N GLU A 250 0.37 -23.95 -12.48
CA GLU A 250 0.16 -25.35 -12.85
C GLU A 250 0.70 -25.68 -14.26
N GLU A 251 0.46 -24.80 -15.23
CA GLU A 251 1.00 -24.94 -16.58
C GLU A 251 2.53 -24.94 -16.57
N TRP A 252 3.15 -24.00 -15.86
CA TRP A 252 4.61 -23.93 -15.73
C TRP A 252 5.18 -25.19 -15.09
N HIS A 253 4.59 -25.67 -13.99
CA HIS A 253 5.03 -26.91 -13.33
C HIS A 253 4.92 -28.12 -14.26
N ARG A 254 3.80 -28.25 -14.96
CA ARG A 254 3.56 -29.32 -15.96
C ARG A 254 4.60 -29.29 -17.08
N GLU A 255 4.89 -28.12 -17.63
CA GLU A 255 5.88 -27.94 -18.70
C GLU A 255 7.30 -28.27 -18.25
N ASN A 256 7.61 -28.01 -16.98
CA ASN A 256 8.92 -28.28 -16.38
C ASN A 256 9.02 -29.66 -15.70
N GLY A 257 7.99 -30.51 -15.80
CA GLY A 257 7.98 -31.85 -15.20
C GLY A 257 8.05 -31.85 -13.67
N THR A 258 7.56 -30.78 -13.03
CA THR A 258 7.51 -30.64 -11.57
C THR A 258 6.05 -30.56 -11.11
N THR A 259 5.84 -30.59 -9.79
CA THR A 259 4.52 -30.40 -9.19
C THR A 259 4.56 -29.16 -8.31
N ARG A 260 3.49 -28.37 -8.37
CA ARG A 260 3.32 -27.22 -7.48
C ARG A 260 3.31 -27.69 -6.02
N PRO A 261 4.11 -27.07 -5.12
CA PRO A 261 4.06 -27.40 -3.72
C PRO A 261 2.64 -27.22 -3.15
N ALA A 262 2.16 -28.22 -2.41
CA ALA A 262 0.83 -28.15 -1.77
C ALA A 262 0.72 -27.03 -0.73
N THR A 263 1.86 -26.55 -0.24
CA THR A 263 1.98 -25.45 0.73
C THR A 263 2.06 -24.06 0.08
N GLU A 264 1.97 -23.97 -1.24
CA GLU A 264 1.75 -22.69 -1.90
C GLU A 264 0.25 -22.38 -1.95
N LEU A 265 -0.12 -21.18 -1.53
CA LEU A 265 -1.49 -20.69 -1.51
C LEU A 265 -1.60 -19.43 -2.37
N VAL A 266 -2.30 -19.51 -3.51
CA VAL A 266 -2.74 -18.32 -4.24
C VAL A 266 -4.14 -17.99 -3.76
N LEU A 267 -4.37 -16.79 -3.25
CA LEU A 267 -5.69 -16.37 -2.78
C LEU A 267 -6.11 -15.01 -3.30
N ALA A 268 -7.42 -14.79 -3.35
CA ALA A 268 -7.97 -13.45 -3.52
C ALA A 268 -8.13 -12.78 -2.15
N SER A 269 -7.66 -11.55 -2.02
CA SER A 269 -7.71 -10.83 -0.74
C SER A 269 -9.13 -10.54 -0.23
N GLY A 270 -10.16 -10.60 -1.08
CA GLY A 270 -11.56 -10.32 -0.71
C GLY A 270 -11.88 -8.85 -0.41
N PHE A 271 -10.91 -7.94 -0.53
CA PHE A 271 -11.09 -6.50 -0.38
C PHE A 271 -11.51 -5.84 -1.69
N THR A 272 -12.22 -4.73 -1.58
CA THR A 272 -12.64 -3.85 -2.66
C THR A 272 -12.11 -2.45 -2.40
N LYS A 273 -12.14 -1.57 -3.41
CA LYS A 273 -11.67 -0.18 -3.26
C LYS A 273 -12.37 0.63 -2.16
N TYR A 274 -13.55 0.19 -1.68
CA TYR A 274 -14.32 0.87 -0.64
C TYR A 274 -14.04 0.36 0.77
N ASP A 275 -13.23 -0.70 0.90
CA ASP A 275 -12.94 -1.33 2.18
C ASP A 275 -11.82 -0.62 2.96
N PHE A 276 -11.19 0.40 2.39
CA PHE A 276 -10.03 1.09 2.93
C PHE A 276 -10.39 2.37 3.68
N GLU A 277 -9.59 2.72 4.68
CA GLU A 277 -9.79 3.94 5.46
C GLU A 277 -9.59 5.19 4.61
N ALA A 278 -10.49 6.18 4.77
CA ALA A 278 -10.35 7.47 4.10
C ALA A 278 -9.07 8.23 4.51
N THR A 279 -8.55 7.96 5.71
CA THR A 279 -7.36 8.60 6.26
C THR A 279 -6.07 7.82 5.99
N ASN A 280 -6.18 6.56 5.56
CA ASN A 280 -5.04 5.70 5.22
C ASN A 280 -5.45 4.70 4.13
N PRO A 281 -5.07 4.93 2.86
CA PRO A 281 -5.52 4.08 1.76
C PRO A 281 -4.90 2.68 1.77
N TRP A 282 -3.94 2.41 2.65
CA TRP A 282 -3.27 1.11 2.79
C TRP A 282 -3.85 0.24 3.89
N ARG A 283 -4.77 0.78 4.70
CA ARG A 283 -5.36 0.06 5.83
C ARG A 283 -6.83 -0.22 5.56
N PRO A 284 -7.24 -1.50 5.59
CA PRO A 284 -8.65 -1.84 5.53
C PRO A 284 -9.36 -1.40 6.81
N THR A 285 -10.64 -1.04 6.69
CA THR A 285 -11.52 -0.76 7.83
C THR A 285 -11.74 -2.01 8.67
N GLU A 286 -12.01 -1.83 9.96
CA GLU A 286 -12.31 -2.95 10.87
C GLU A 286 -13.47 -3.82 10.36
N GLN A 287 -14.52 -3.19 9.80
CA GLN A 287 -15.65 -3.92 9.23
C GLN A 287 -15.22 -4.80 8.04
N ALA A 288 -14.33 -4.31 7.18
CA ALA A 288 -13.81 -5.08 6.07
C ALA A 288 -12.92 -6.25 6.54
N ILE A 289 -12.06 -6.01 7.54
CA ILE A 289 -11.24 -7.06 8.16
C ILE A 289 -12.15 -8.17 8.70
N GLN A 290 -13.16 -7.83 9.50
CA GLN A 290 -14.08 -8.83 10.08
C GLN A 290 -14.83 -9.66 9.03
N ARG A 291 -15.12 -9.06 7.87
CA ARG A 291 -15.76 -9.75 6.74
C ARG A 291 -14.82 -10.72 6.04
N VAL A 292 -13.57 -10.32 5.83
CA VAL A 292 -12.59 -11.08 5.03
C VAL A 292 -11.86 -12.14 5.86
N MET A 293 -11.58 -11.85 7.13
CA MET A 293 -10.74 -12.67 8.01
C MET A 293 -11.15 -14.15 8.07
N PRO A 294 -12.44 -14.52 8.27
CA PRO A 294 -12.84 -15.93 8.30
C PRO A 294 -12.58 -16.68 6.98
N LEU A 295 -12.63 -15.97 5.84
CA LEU A 295 -12.40 -16.56 4.53
C LEU A 295 -10.91 -16.82 4.29
N ILE A 296 -10.05 -15.94 4.77
CA ILE A 296 -8.59 -16.10 4.68
C ILE A 296 -8.13 -17.21 5.63
N GLU A 297 -8.62 -17.21 6.87
CA GLU A 297 -8.34 -18.27 7.85
C GLU A 297 -8.72 -19.64 7.30
N ALA A 298 -9.94 -19.79 6.76
CA ALA A 298 -10.38 -21.06 6.18
C ALA A 298 -9.50 -21.54 5.00
N GLN A 299 -8.99 -20.62 4.18
CA GLN A 299 -8.08 -20.97 3.08
C GLN A 299 -6.70 -21.40 3.56
N ILE A 300 -6.17 -20.77 4.62
CA ILE A 300 -4.91 -21.17 5.25
C ILE A 300 -5.07 -22.54 5.92
N GLU A 301 -6.17 -22.77 6.64
CA GLU A 301 -6.45 -24.06 7.29
C GLU A 301 -6.69 -25.19 6.29
N ALA A 302 -7.16 -24.89 5.08
CA ALA A 302 -7.33 -25.86 4.01
C ALA A 302 -6.00 -26.34 3.38
N VAL A 303 -4.87 -25.66 3.66
CA VAL A 303 -3.55 -26.08 3.18
C VAL A 303 -3.15 -27.39 3.89
N PRO A 304 -2.76 -28.45 3.15
CA PRO A 304 -2.35 -29.72 3.76
C PRO A 304 -1.20 -29.55 4.75
N SER A 305 -1.23 -30.32 5.85
CA SER A 305 -0.15 -30.34 6.83
C SER A 305 1.10 -31.00 6.28
N TYR A 306 2.28 -30.50 6.64
CA TYR A 306 3.56 -31.14 6.35
C TYR A 306 3.65 -32.56 6.96
N LEU A 307 2.87 -32.84 8.02
CA LEU A 307 2.82 -34.16 8.66
C LEU A 307 1.90 -35.17 7.95
N ASP A 308 1.17 -34.75 6.93
CA ASP A 308 0.27 -35.61 6.17
C ASP A 308 1.02 -36.29 5.01
N GLU A 309 1.93 -37.21 5.35
CA GLU A 309 2.65 -38.07 4.39
C GLU A 309 1.71 -39.01 3.59
N SER A 310 0.39 -38.96 3.83
CA SER A 310 -0.59 -39.81 3.17
C SER A 310 -0.97 -39.35 1.75
N ALA A 311 -0.50 -38.18 1.29
CA ALA A 311 -0.78 -37.64 -0.04
C ALA A 311 0.32 -37.90 -1.10
N ILE A 312 1.40 -38.61 -0.75
CA ILE A 312 2.43 -39.07 -1.70
C ILE A 312 2.15 -40.53 -2.06
N VAL A 313 1.15 -40.78 -2.91
CA VAL A 313 1.00 -42.04 -3.68
C VAL A 313 0.53 -41.73 -5.09
#